data_AF-A0A4P8TJP5-F1
#
_entry.id   AF-A0A4P8TJP5-F1
#
_cell.length_a   1.000
_cell.length_b   1.000
_cell.length_c   1.000
_cell.angle_alpha   90.00
_cell.angle_beta   90.00
_cell.angle_gamma   90.00
#
_symmetry.space_group_name_H-M   'P 1'
#
loop_
_entity.id
_entity.type
_entity.pdbx_description
1 polymer ?
#
loop_
_entity_poly.entity_id
_entity_poly.type
_entity_poly.pdbx_seq_one_letter_code
_entity_poly.pdbx_strand_id
1 'polypeptide(L)'
;MASYRLHVPLGALRPGVHPPDLLDQAALALGSRHVVERTDVEAPLVHGRRVGRIVLRFLVEDGSREEQDEQARTALAAVIEHLEVSGAEVAPLDALLLMRGAHGRFTPIPI
;
A
#
# COMPACT_ATOMS: atom_id res chain seq x y z
N MET A 1 -3.61 -8.53 17.04
CA MET A 1 -3.66 -7.75 15.79
C MET A 1 -2.78 -8.39 14.72
N ALA A 2 -3.24 -8.44 13.48
CA ALA A 2 -2.45 -8.94 12.35
C ALA A 2 -1.73 -7.79 11.65
N SER A 3 -0.45 -7.98 11.29
CA SER A 3 0.32 -6.98 10.56
C SER A 3 0.23 -7.23 9.06
N TYR A 4 0.03 -6.18 8.28
CA TYR A 4 -0.04 -6.24 6.82
C TYR A 4 0.92 -5.26 6.20
N ARG A 5 1.34 -5.56 4.97
CA ARG A 5 2.19 -4.68 4.17
C ARG A 5 1.61 -4.49 2.78
N LEU A 6 1.45 -3.23 2.38
CA LEU A 6 1.07 -2.81 1.03
C LEU A 6 2.29 -2.39 0.24
N HIS A 7 2.29 -2.73 -1.03
CA HIS A 7 3.28 -2.32 -2.02
C HIS A 7 2.51 -1.75 -3.19
N VAL A 8 2.42 -0.43 -3.27
CA VAL A 8 1.63 0.26 -4.30
C VAL A 8 2.59 0.92 -5.30
N PRO A 9 2.67 0.43 -6.55
CA PRO A 9 3.54 1.00 -7.56
C PRO A 9 2.96 2.31 -8.09
N LEU A 10 3.85 3.28 -8.34
CA LEU A 10 3.55 4.60 -8.86
C LEU A 10 3.98 4.67 -10.33
N GLY A 11 3.00 4.95 -11.18
CA GLY A 11 3.14 5.18 -12.61
C GLY A 11 3.42 6.64 -12.94
N ALA A 12 2.61 7.23 -13.83
CA ALA A 12 2.69 8.65 -14.12
C ALA A 12 2.21 9.50 -12.94
N LEU A 13 2.86 10.65 -12.73
CA LEU A 13 2.44 11.65 -11.74
C LEU A 13 1.91 12.89 -12.47
N ARG A 14 0.86 13.50 -11.93
CA ARG A 14 0.40 14.82 -12.39
C ARG A 14 1.50 15.87 -12.17
N PRO A 15 1.60 16.88 -13.05
CA PRO A 15 2.58 17.95 -12.89
C PRO A 15 2.44 18.63 -11.52
N GLY A 16 3.57 18.80 -10.81
CA GLY A 16 3.61 19.42 -9.49
C GLY A 16 3.35 18.48 -8.30
N VAL A 17 3.05 17.20 -8.55
CA VAL A 17 2.92 16.18 -7.49
C VAL A 17 4.29 15.56 -7.20
N HIS A 18 4.69 15.55 -5.93
CA HIS A 18 5.93 14.93 -5.50
C HIS A 18 5.70 13.64 -4.69
N PRO A 19 6.60 12.64 -4.78
CA PRO A 19 6.46 11.38 -4.04
C PRO A 19 6.26 11.51 -2.51
N PRO A 20 6.88 12.48 -1.80
CA PRO A 20 6.61 12.67 -0.38
C PRO A 20 5.15 13.02 -0.08
N ASP A 21 4.52 13.85 -0.92
CA ASP A 21 3.10 14.23 -0.74
C ASP A 21 2.21 12.99 -0.82
N LEU A 22 2.53 12.08 -1.74
CA LEU A 22 1.80 10.82 -1.93
C LEU A 22 1.98 9.86 -0.75
N LEU A 23 3.16 9.84 -0.12
CA LEU A 23 3.40 9.03 1.09
C LEU A 23 2.48 9.47 2.22
N ASP A 24 2.34 10.78 2.44
CA ASP A 24 1.47 11.33 3.46
C ASP A 24 -0.01 11.05 3.16
N GLN A 25 -0.44 11.17 1.90
CA GLN A 25 -1.80 10.83 1.48
C GLN A 25 -2.11 9.34 1.67
N ALA A 26 -1.16 8.47 1.32
CA ALA A 26 -1.30 7.03 1.51
C ALA A 26 -1.38 6.65 3.00
N ALA A 27 -0.60 7.31 3.85
CA ALA A 27 -0.66 7.12 5.30
C ALA A 27 -1.99 7.62 5.88
N LEU A 28 -2.51 8.74 5.39
CA LEU A 28 -3.79 9.32 5.81
C LEU A 28 -4.97 8.42 5.44
N ALA A 29 -4.95 7.81 4.26
CA ALA A 29 -5.95 6.82 3.83
C ALA A 29 -6.07 5.66 4.83
N LEU A 30 -4.93 5.15 5.33
CA LEU A 30 -4.88 4.08 6.32
C LEU A 30 -5.19 4.56 7.74
N GLY A 31 -4.64 5.71 8.16
CA GLY A 31 -4.71 6.21 9.53
C GLY A 31 -6.12 6.51 10.04
N SER A 32 -7.09 6.63 9.12
CA SER A 32 -8.51 6.75 9.47
C SER A 32 -9.13 5.48 10.08
N ARG A 33 -8.55 4.29 9.79
CA ARG A 33 -9.11 2.98 10.16
C ARG A 33 -8.10 2.02 10.80
N HIS A 34 -6.81 2.22 10.57
CA HIS A 34 -5.76 1.28 10.96
C HIS A 34 -4.56 1.99 11.58
N VAL A 35 -3.87 1.29 12.48
CA VAL A 35 -2.62 1.78 13.06
C VAL A 35 -1.50 1.57 12.05
N VAL A 36 -0.93 2.65 11.53
CA VAL A 36 0.22 2.60 10.61
C VAL A 36 1.50 2.46 11.43
N GLU A 37 2.22 1.35 11.24
CA GLU A 37 3.48 1.07 11.94
C GLU A 37 4.70 1.64 11.20
N ARG A 38 4.64 1.70 9.87
CA ARG A 38 5.76 2.18 9.04
C ARG A 38 5.27 2.62 7.66
N THR A 39 5.89 3.67 7.15
CA THR A 39 5.76 4.14 5.78
C THR A 39 7.15 4.21 5.14
N ASP A 40 7.25 3.91 3.85
CA ASP A 40 8.51 3.92 3.11
C ASP A 40 8.25 4.22 1.63
N VAL A 41 9.27 4.74 0.94
CA VAL A 41 9.25 4.93 -0.52
C VAL A 41 10.44 4.21 -1.11
N GLU A 42 10.16 3.31 -2.03
CA GLU A 42 11.14 2.51 -2.72
C GLU A 42 11.11 2.78 -4.23
N ALA A 43 12.17 2.39 -4.94
CA ALA A 43 12.23 2.49 -6.40
C ALA A 43 12.78 1.18 -7.00
N PRO A 44 12.08 0.03 -6.81
CA PRO A 44 12.49 -1.26 -7.36
C PRO A 44 12.55 -1.27 -8.88
N LEU A 45 13.34 -2.19 -9.43
CA LEU A 45 13.30 -2.53 -10.85
C LEU A 45 12.13 -3.49 -11.12
N VAL A 46 11.18 -3.06 -11.95
CA VAL A 46 10.05 -3.85 -12.43
C VAL A 46 10.08 -3.79 -13.96
N HIS A 47 10.08 -4.94 -14.64
CA HIS A 47 10.20 -5.02 -16.11
C HIS A 47 11.40 -4.23 -16.68
N GLY A 48 12.52 -4.18 -15.95
CA GLY A 48 13.72 -3.44 -16.37
C GLY A 48 13.65 -1.91 -16.17
N ARG A 49 12.56 -1.37 -15.62
CA ARG A 49 12.41 0.06 -15.31
C ARG A 49 12.34 0.28 -13.80
N ARG A 50 12.89 1.40 -13.31
CA ARG A 50 12.66 1.84 -11.92
C ARG A 50 11.23 2.36 -11.79
N VAL A 51 10.44 1.70 -10.95
CA VAL A 51 9.07 2.08 -10.64
C VAL A 51 9.05 2.58 -9.21
N GLY A 52 8.58 3.81 -8.99
CA GLY A 52 8.39 4.33 -7.64
C GLY A 52 7.36 3.47 -6.92
N ARG A 53 7.53 3.20 -5.63
CA ARG A 53 6.66 2.30 -4.88
C ARG A 53 6.46 2.84 -3.48
N ILE A 54 5.22 3.00 -3.08
CA ILE A 54 4.87 3.29 -1.69
C ILE A 54 4.74 1.96 -0.95
N VAL A 55 5.42 1.87 0.20
CA VAL A 55 5.34 0.72 1.08
C VAL A 55 4.74 1.15 2.41
N LEU A 56 3.64 0.52 2.80
CA LEU A 56 2.95 0.82 4.06
C LEU A 56 2.87 -0.45 4.88
N ARG A 57 3.11 -0.35 6.18
CA ARG A 57 2.87 -1.42 7.14
C ARG A 57 1.85 -0.94 8.16
N PHE A 58 0.81 -1.75 8.38
CA PHE A 58 -0.29 -1.39 9.26
C PHE A 58 -0.84 -2.61 10.02
N LEU A 59 -1.50 -2.35 11.13
CA LEU A 59 -2.17 -3.37 11.94
C LEU A 59 -3.67 -3.35 11.64
N VAL A 60 -4.22 -4.56 11.46
CA VAL A 60 -5.65 -4.81 11.38
C VAL A 60 -6.12 -5.36 12.73
N GLU A 61 -7.33 -4.95 13.13
CA GLU A 61 -7.96 -5.39 14.36
C GLU A 61 -8.12 -6.92 14.42
N ASP A 62 -8.27 -7.44 15.64
CA ASP A 62 -8.43 -8.88 15.82
C ASP A 62 -9.80 -9.36 15.34
N GLY A 63 -9.78 -10.45 14.57
CA GLY A 63 -10.94 -11.05 13.93
C GLY A 63 -10.55 -12.38 13.30
N SER A 64 -11.47 -12.99 12.56
CA SER A 64 -11.12 -14.15 11.74
C SER A 64 -10.11 -13.77 10.66
N ARG A 65 -9.37 -14.77 10.17
CA ARG A 65 -8.38 -14.56 9.10
C ARG A 65 -9.00 -13.90 7.87
N GLU A 66 -10.20 -14.32 7.50
CA GLU A 66 -10.95 -13.83 6.34
C GLU A 66 -11.37 -12.37 6.52
N GLU A 67 -11.94 -12.02 7.69
CA GLU A 67 -12.31 -10.63 7.99
C GLU A 67 -11.10 -9.70 7.99
N GLN A 68 -9.96 -10.17 8.50
CA GLN A 68 -8.73 -9.37 8.52
C GLN A 68 -8.16 -9.18 7.11
N ASP A 69 -8.19 -10.22 6.26
CA ASP A 69 -7.73 -10.13 4.87
C ASP A 69 -8.65 -9.20 4.07
N GLU A 70 -9.97 -9.23 4.31
CA GLU A 70 -10.95 -8.33 3.67
C GLU A 70 -10.76 -6.87 4.09
N GLN A 71 -10.53 -6.62 5.38
CA GLN A 71 -10.15 -5.29 5.87
C GLN A 71 -8.86 -4.80 5.20
N ALA A 72 -7.86 -5.67 5.05
CA ALA A 72 -6.61 -5.31 4.40
C ALA A 72 -6.78 -5.01 2.89
N ARG A 73 -7.67 -5.71 2.19
CA ARG A 73 -8.04 -5.40 0.80
C ARG A 73 -8.78 -4.08 0.69
N THR A 74 -9.73 -3.82 1.60
CA THR A 74 -10.45 -2.54 1.67
C THR A 74 -9.48 -1.38 1.91
N ALA A 75 -8.51 -1.57 2.80
CA ALA A 75 -7.44 -0.61 3.07
C ALA A 75 -6.59 -0.35 1.83
N LEU A 76 -6.24 -1.39 1.08
CA LEU A 76 -5.52 -1.24 -0.18
C LEU A 76 -6.32 -0.43 -1.21
N ALA A 77 -7.60 -0.74 -1.40
CA ALA A 77 -8.47 -0.02 -2.32
C ALA A 77 -8.54 1.47 -1.96
N ALA A 78 -8.69 1.80 -0.67
CA ALA A 78 -8.71 3.17 -0.18
C ALA A 78 -7.39 3.92 -0.45
N VAL A 79 -6.24 3.25 -0.29
CA VAL A 79 -4.92 3.82 -0.61
C VAL A 79 -4.80 4.09 -2.11
N ILE A 80 -5.19 3.14 -2.97
CA ILE A 80 -5.17 3.33 -4.43
C ILE A 80 -6.03 4.53 -4.83
N GLU A 81 -7.27 4.59 -4.34
CA GLU A 81 -8.19 5.70 -4.62
C GLU A 81 -7.58 7.05 -4.19
N HIS A 82 -7.01 7.14 -2.99
CA HIS A 82 -6.39 8.38 -2.51
C HIS A 82 -5.19 8.80 -3.35
N LEU A 83 -4.36 7.86 -3.79
CA LEU A 83 -3.22 8.16 -4.65
C LEU A 83 -3.67 8.68 -6.01
N GLU A 84 -4.68 8.06 -6.60
CA GLU A 84 -5.25 8.48 -7.89
C GLU A 84 -5.89 9.88 -7.82
N VAL A 85 -6.67 10.15 -6.76
CA VAL A 85 -7.24 11.48 -6.49
C VAL A 85 -6.14 12.52 -6.27
N SER A 86 -5.05 12.14 -5.59
CA SER A 86 -3.88 12.99 -5.34
C SER A 86 -3.00 13.19 -6.58
N GLY A 87 -3.34 12.54 -7.70
CA GLY A 87 -2.68 12.75 -8.98
C GLY A 87 -1.56 11.78 -9.31
N ALA A 88 -1.47 10.64 -8.63
CA ALA A 88 -0.59 9.54 -9.02
C ALA A 88 -1.39 8.43 -9.71
N GLU A 89 -0.92 7.98 -10.87
CA GLU A 89 -1.40 6.74 -11.45
C GLU A 89 -0.81 5.55 -10.68
N VAL A 90 -1.64 4.56 -10.35
CA VAL A 90 -1.14 3.30 -9.77
C VAL A 90 -0.81 2.33 -10.90
N ALA A 91 0.48 2.20 -11.22
CA ALA A 91 0.94 1.33 -12.29
C ALA A 91 2.40 0.87 -12.10
N PRO A 92 2.75 -0.34 -12.56
CA PRO A 92 1.87 -1.32 -13.20
C PRO A 92 1.14 -2.19 -12.16
N LEU A 93 -0.11 -2.60 -12.45
CA LEU A 93 -0.97 -3.33 -11.50
C LEU A 93 -0.42 -4.71 -11.11
N ASP A 94 0.42 -5.33 -11.95
CA ASP A 94 1.06 -6.62 -11.65
C ASP A 94 2.17 -6.51 -10.59
N ALA A 95 2.65 -5.30 -10.30
CA ALA A 95 3.59 -5.02 -9.22
C ALA A 95 2.91 -4.65 -7.90
N LEU A 96 1.57 -4.62 -7.87
CA LEU A 96 0.77 -4.40 -6.67
C LEU A 96 0.86 -5.64 -5.77
N LEU A 97 1.25 -5.46 -4.50
CA LEU A 97 1.27 -6.57 -3.54
C LEU A 97 0.59 -6.17 -2.23
N LEU A 98 -0.20 -7.11 -1.72
CA LEU A 98 -0.71 -7.12 -0.36
C LEU A 98 -0.16 -8.35 0.35
N MET A 99 0.57 -8.13 1.44
CA MET A 99 1.21 -9.19 2.19
C MET A 99 0.73 -9.22 3.62
N ARG A 100 0.51 -10.43 4.13
CA ARG A 100 0.19 -10.67 5.54
C ARG A 100 1.43 -11.10 6.30
N GLY A 101 1.67 -10.46 7.45
CA GLY A 101 2.68 -10.82 8.42
C GLY A 101 2.21 -11.96 9.32
N ALA A 102 2.93 -13.08 9.31
CA ALA A 102 2.75 -14.18 10.24
C ALA A 102 4.13 -14.70 10.67
N HIS A 103 4.35 -14.81 11.99
CA HIS A 103 5.59 -15.38 12.56
C HIS A 103 6.89 -14.75 12.01
N GLY A 104 6.92 -13.42 11.82
CA GLY A 104 8.09 -12.69 11.32
C GLY A 104 8.33 -12.81 9.81
N ARG A 105 7.42 -13.43 9.06
CA ARG A 105 7.47 -13.50 7.59
C ARG A 105 6.25 -12.81 6.99
N PHE A 106 6.44 -12.20 5.83
CA PHE A 106 5.35 -11.64 5.04
C PHE A 106 5.06 -12.56 3.85
N THR A 107 3.82 -12.99 3.72
CA THR A 107 3.35 -13.82 2.61
C THR A 107 2.32 -13.05 1.80
N PRO A 108 2.40 -13.05 0.47
CA PRO A 108 1.38 -12.42 -0.36
C PRO A 108 0.02 -13.08 -0.13
N ILE A 109 -1.02 -12.27 -0.09
CA ILE A 109 -2.40 -12.74 -0.17
C ILE A 109 -3.00 -12.31 -1.52
N PRO A 110 -3.98 -13.06 -2.05
CA PRO A 110 -4.68 -12.65 -3.26
C PRO A 110 -5.32 -11.28 -3.06
N ILE A 111 -5.31 -10.46 -4.10
CA ILE A 111 -5.93 -9.14 -4.18
C ILE A 111 -7.17 -9.22 -5.05
#